data_AF-A0A7C3KIA4-F1
#
_entry.id   AF-A0A7C3KIA4-F1
#
_cell.length_a   1.000
_cell.length_b   1.000
_cell.length_c   1.000
_cell.angle_alpha   90.00
_cell.angle_beta   90.00
_cell.angle_gamma   90.00
#
_symmetry.space_group_name_H-M   'P 1'
#
loop_
_entity.id
_entity.type
_entity.pdbx_description
1 polymer ?
#
loop_
_entity_poly.entity_id
_entity_poly.type
_entity_poly.pdbx_seq_one_letter_code
_entity_poly.pdbx_strand_id
1 'polypeptide(L)'
;MRGFQNPLVLVLLSVVTALGIFWGWLQSAEATAPQPPQLVKAKLNGQPISVLYVTRSSDTVLMRCYPGQTPSLTLRNYGDQDTQEGVLTCK
;
A
#
# COMPACT_ATOMS: atom_id res chain seq x y z
N MET A 1 -20.83 -1.85 57.65
CA MET A 1 -21.02 -1.51 56.22
C MET A 1 -21.38 -0.03 56.14
N ARG A 2 -20.41 0.87 55.93
CA ARG A 2 -20.67 2.29 55.64
C ARG A 2 -19.76 2.67 54.48
N GLY A 3 -20.35 2.73 53.29
CA GLY A 3 -19.68 3.18 52.07
C GLY A 3 -19.33 4.65 52.20
N PHE A 4 -18.04 4.96 52.07
CA PHE A 4 -17.52 6.31 52.16
C PHE A 4 -17.72 7.00 50.80
N GLN A 5 -18.88 7.61 50.62
CA GLN A 5 -19.22 8.40 49.43
C GLN A 5 -18.57 9.79 49.56
N ASN A 6 -17.27 9.89 49.24
CA ASN A 6 -16.58 11.19 49.24
C ASN A 6 -16.85 11.89 47.89
N PRO A 7 -17.62 12.99 47.85
CA PRO A 7 -18.07 13.62 46.60
C PRO A 7 -16.90 14.12 45.74
N LEU A 8 -15.76 14.42 46.36
CA LEU A 8 -14.55 14.86 45.68
C LEU A 8 -13.95 13.74 44.79
N VAL A 9 -14.05 12.48 45.21
CA VAL A 9 -13.56 11.32 44.45
C VAL A 9 -14.42 11.07 43.21
N LEU A 10 -15.72 11.32 43.31
CA LEU A 10 -16.69 11.16 42.22
C LEU A 10 -16.49 12.22 41.12
N VAL A 11 -16.17 13.46 41.50
CA VAL A 11 -15.86 14.55 40.55
C VAL A 11 -14.51 14.33 39.87
N LEU A 12 -13.50 13.84 40.60
CA LEU A 12 -12.20 13.54 40.01
C LEU A 12 -12.28 12.38 39.01
N LEU A 13 -13.06 11.34 39.31
CA LEU A 13 -13.30 10.22 38.37
C LEU A 13 -14.01 10.68 37.09
N SER A 14 -14.98 11.58 37.17
CA SER A 14 -15.70 12.08 35.99
C SER A 14 -14.85 12.99 35.10
N VAL A 15 -13.96 13.80 35.67
CA VAL A 15 -13.03 14.64 34.90
C VAL A 15 -11.97 13.80 34.19
N VAL A 16 -11.41 12.78 34.84
CA VAL A 16 -10.41 11.88 34.23
C VAL A 16 -11.01 11.07 33.08
N THR A 17 -12.25 10.59 33.24
CA THR A 17 -12.96 9.87 32.18
C THR A 17 -13.30 10.77 31.00
N ALA A 18 -13.77 12.00 31.24
CA ALA A 18 -14.06 12.95 30.17
C ALA A 18 -12.82 13.32 29.33
N LEU A 19 -11.65 13.50 29.97
CA LEU A 19 -10.41 13.85 29.29
C LEU A 19 -9.81 12.67 28.50
N GLY A 20 -9.88 11.45 29.03
CA GLY A 20 -9.41 10.24 28.33
C GLY A 20 -10.26 9.89 27.10
N ILE A 21 -11.56 10.12 27.17
CA ILE A 21 -12.48 9.94 26.03
C ILE A 21 -12.24 11.03 24.98
N PHE A 22 -11.91 12.27 25.35
CA PHE A 22 -11.63 13.30 24.35
C PHE A 22 -10.33 13.05 23.56
N TRP A 23 -9.30 12.50 24.20
CA TRP A 23 -8.02 12.19 23.52
C TRP A 23 -8.04 10.86 22.73
N GLY A 24 -8.81 9.87 23.16
CA GLY A 24 -8.89 8.57 22.48
C GLY A 24 -9.57 8.61 21.11
N TRP A 25 -10.30 9.68 20.79
CA TRP A 25 -11.11 9.81 19.58
C TRP A 25 -10.44 10.63 18.48
N LEU A 26 -9.25 11.19 18.75
CA LEU A 26 -8.35 11.76 17.72
C LEU A 26 -7.43 10.68 17.13
N GLN A 27 -7.98 9.51 16.82
CA GLN A 27 -7.26 8.57 15.96
C GLN A 27 -7.25 9.14 14.56
N SER A 28 -6.10 9.72 14.19
CA SER A 28 -5.79 10.12 12.83
C SER A 28 -6.12 8.94 11.91
N ALA A 29 -7.13 9.11 11.06
CA ALA A 29 -7.30 8.23 9.92
C ALA A 29 -6.12 8.51 9.00
N GLU A 30 -5.02 7.79 9.20
CA GLU A 30 -3.90 7.84 8.29
C GLU A 30 -4.41 7.34 6.94
N ALA A 31 -4.42 8.23 5.95
CA ALA A 31 -4.67 7.84 4.59
C ALA A 31 -3.49 6.96 4.18
N THR A 32 -3.62 5.65 4.36
CA THR A 32 -2.64 4.67 3.90
C THR A 32 -2.47 4.87 2.41
N ALA A 33 -1.41 5.56 2.04
CA ALA A 33 -1.11 5.82 0.65
C ALA A 33 -0.95 4.48 -0.07
N PRO A 34 -1.43 4.37 -1.32
CA PRO A 34 -1.28 3.14 -2.07
C PRO A 34 0.20 2.76 -2.18
N GLN A 35 0.51 1.49 -1.91
CA GLN A 35 1.88 1.00 -1.97
C GLN A 35 2.44 1.15 -3.40
N PRO A 36 3.66 1.70 -3.57
CA PRO A 36 4.24 1.85 -4.89
C PRO A 36 4.48 0.49 -5.56
N PRO A 37 4.38 0.43 -6.91
CA PRO A 37 4.68 -0.79 -7.66
C PRO A 37 6.13 -1.23 -7.43
N GLN A 38 6.32 -2.54 -7.35
CA GLN A 38 7.58 -3.15 -6.92
C GLN A 38 8.36 -3.69 -8.13
N LEU A 39 9.66 -3.40 -8.19
CA LEU A 39 10.55 -3.93 -9.22
C LEU A 39 11.38 -5.08 -8.64
N VAL A 40 11.17 -6.29 -9.15
CA VAL A 40 11.81 -7.52 -8.67
C VAL A 40 12.74 -8.09 -9.72
N LYS A 41 13.90 -8.59 -9.31
CA LYS A 41 14.83 -9.29 -10.23
C LYS A 41 14.34 -10.71 -10.48
N ALA A 42 14.30 -11.12 -11.74
CA ALA A 42 13.91 -12.47 -12.14
C ALA A 42 14.78 -12.97 -13.30
N LYS A 43 14.54 -14.20 -13.76
CA LYS A 43 15.15 -14.77 -14.95
C LYS A 43 14.06 -15.22 -15.92
N LEU A 44 14.18 -14.81 -17.17
CA LEU A 44 13.32 -15.24 -18.27
C LEU A 44 14.17 -15.95 -19.32
N ASN A 45 13.87 -17.23 -19.58
CA ASN A 45 14.65 -18.06 -20.50
C ASN A 45 16.16 -18.05 -20.18
N GLY A 46 16.51 -18.02 -18.88
CA GLY A 46 17.88 -17.94 -18.39
C GLY A 46 18.50 -16.52 -18.41
N GLN A 47 17.88 -15.54 -19.04
CA GLN A 47 18.36 -14.16 -19.07
C GLN A 47 17.84 -13.36 -17.87
N PRO A 48 18.68 -12.53 -17.23
CA PRO A 48 18.24 -11.68 -16.12
C PRO A 48 17.28 -10.59 -16.61
N ILE A 49 16.15 -10.44 -15.93
CA ILE A 49 15.14 -9.41 -16.20
C ILE A 49 14.72 -8.70 -14.92
N SER A 50 14.02 -7.58 -15.06
CA SER A 50 13.34 -6.91 -13.95
C SER A 50 11.84 -6.94 -14.21
N VAL A 51 11.06 -7.45 -13.25
CA VAL A 51 9.60 -7.56 -13.32
C VAL A 51 9.01 -6.45 -12.48
N LEU A 52 8.13 -5.63 -13.08
CA LEU A 52 7.38 -4.61 -12.37
C LEU A 52 5.98 -5.15 -12.06
N TYR A 53 5.66 -5.32 -10.78
CA TYR A 53 4.31 -5.72 -10.35
C TYR A 53 3.41 -4.49 -10.23
N VAL A 54 2.44 -4.39 -11.14
CA VAL A 54 1.39 -3.38 -11.11
C VAL A 54 0.17 -3.97 -10.42
N THR A 55 -0.26 -3.37 -9.31
CA THR A 55 -1.30 -3.94 -8.44
C THR A 55 -2.68 -3.32 -8.67
N ARG A 56 -2.78 -2.24 -9.45
CA ARG A 56 -4.04 -1.53 -9.73
C ARG A 56 -4.24 -1.37 -11.23
N SER A 57 -5.48 -1.56 -11.68
CA SER A 57 -5.85 -1.43 -13.09
C SER A 57 -5.76 0.00 -13.64
N SER A 58 -5.72 1.01 -12.77
CA SER A 58 -5.59 2.42 -13.15
C SER A 58 -4.15 2.90 -13.27
N ASP A 59 -3.16 2.07 -12.93
CA ASP A 59 -1.76 2.48 -12.94
C ASP A 59 -1.23 2.53 -14.38
N THR A 60 -0.53 3.62 -14.70
CA THR A 60 0.11 3.82 -16.01
C THR A 60 1.62 3.71 -15.86
N VAL A 61 2.24 2.84 -16.67
CA VAL A 61 3.70 2.66 -16.70
C VAL A 61 4.28 3.40 -17.91
N LEU A 62 5.15 4.38 -17.65
CA LEU A 62 5.88 5.08 -18.71
C LEU A 62 7.22 4.40 -18.97
N MET A 63 7.42 3.89 -20.19
CA MET A 63 8.69 3.35 -20.66
C MET A 63 9.38 4.36 -21.58
N ARG A 64 10.67 4.61 -21.34
CA ARG A 64 11.50 5.47 -22.20
C ARG A 64 12.69 4.67 -22.71
N CYS A 65 12.77 4.53 -24.02
CA CYS A 65 13.94 3.98 -24.69
C CYS A 65 14.98 5.07 -24.96
N TYR A 66 16.25 4.68 -25.07
CA TYR A 66 17.31 5.59 -25.49
C TYR A 66 17.09 6.05 -26.94
N PRO A 67 17.66 7.21 -27.35
CA PRO A 67 17.53 7.71 -28.71
C PRO A 67 17.89 6.66 -29.77
N GLY A 68 17.05 6.55 -30.80
CA GLY A 68 17.22 5.57 -31.88
C GLY A 68 16.57 4.20 -31.62
N GLN A 69 15.98 3.97 -30.44
CA GLN A 69 15.21 2.77 -30.13
C GLN A 69 13.73 3.10 -29.94
N THR A 70 12.86 2.14 -30.26
CA THR A 70 11.41 2.26 -30.07
C THR A 70 10.91 1.26 -29.02
N PRO A 71 10.02 1.69 -28.10
CA PRO A 71 9.40 0.78 -27.15
C PRO A 71 8.46 -0.19 -27.86
N SER A 72 8.47 -1.44 -27.42
CA SER A 72 7.62 -2.52 -27.92
C SER A 72 7.03 -3.30 -26.74
N LEU A 73 5.72 -3.57 -26.82
CA LEU A 73 4.98 -4.38 -25.86
C LEU A 73 4.56 -5.69 -26.52
N THR A 74 4.86 -6.82 -25.87
CA THR A 74 4.34 -8.13 -26.26
C THR A 74 3.59 -8.74 -25.08
N LEU A 75 2.32 -9.06 -25.28
CA LEU A 75 1.50 -9.73 -24.27
C LEU A 75 1.66 -11.24 -24.34
N ARG A 76 1.67 -11.89 -23.19
CA ARG A 76 1.62 -13.35 -23.08
C ARG A 76 0.95 -13.78 -21.78
N ASN A 77 0.57 -15.05 -21.72
CA ASN A 77 0.08 -15.65 -20.50
C ASN A 77 1.25 -15.97 -19.55
N TYR A 78 1.04 -15.69 -18.28
CA TYR A 78 1.92 -16.04 -17.18
C TYR A 78 1.24 -17.10 -16.31
N GLY A 79 1.86 -18.27 -16.17
CA GLY A 79 1.31 -19.40 -15.39
C GLY A 79 0.06 -20.03 -16.02
N ASP A 80 -0.85 -20.53 -15.17
CA ASP A 80 -2.05 -21.30 -15.55
C ASP A 80 -3.22 -20.38 -16.00
N GLN A 81 -2.96 -19.66 -17.09
CA GLN A 81 -3.95 -19.12 -18.04
C GLN A 81 -4.73 -17.85 -17.67
N ASP A 82 -4.87 -17.46 -16.40
CA ASP A 82 -5.66 -16.26 -16.03
C ASP A 82 -4.83 -14.98 -15.79
N THR A 83 -3.51 -15.09 -15.70
CA THR A 83 -2.64 -13.91 -15.54
C THR A 83 -1.99 -13.55 -16.87
N GLN A 84 -2.25 -12.35 -17.38
CA GLN A 84 -1.51 -11.81 -18.52
C GLN A 84 -0.32 -10.98 -18.03
N GLU A 85 0.82 -11.13 -18.69
CA GLU A 85 1.98 -10.27 -18.50
C GLU A 85 2.41 -9.61 -19.81
N GLY A 86 2.92 -8.38 -19.69
CA GLY A 86 3.48 -7.62 -20.80
C GLY A 86 5.00 -7.60 -20.73
N VAL A 87 5.66 -8.11 -21.77
CA VAL A 87 7.11 -7.94 -21.94
C VAL A 87 7.36 -6.63 -22.67
N LEU A 88 7.98 -5.69 -21.97
CA LEU A 88 8.38 -4.38 -22.48
C LEU A 88 9.84 -4.42 -22.90
N THR A 89 10.12 -4.14 -24.18
CA THR A 89 11.48 -4.12 -24.74
C THR A 89 11.72 -2.86 -25.57
N CYS A 90 12.96 -2.40 -25.63
CA CYS A 90 13.40 -1.42 -26.63
C CYS A 90 14.10 -2.17 -27.77
N LYS A 91 13.75 -1.83 -29.01
CA LYS A 91 14.37 -2.39 -30.22
C LYS A 91 14.87 -1.28 -31.12
#